data_AF-A0A7W6PUM9-F1
#
_entry.id   AF-A0A7W6PUM9-F1
#
_cell.length_a   1.000
_cell.length_b   1.000
_cell.length_c   1.000
_cell.angle_alpha   90.00
_cell.angle_beta   90.00
_cell.angle_gamma   90.00
#
_symmetry.space_group_name_H-M   'P 1'
#
loop_
_entity.id
_entity.type
_entity.pdbx_description
1 polymer ?
#
loop_
_entity_poly.entity_id
_entity_poly.type
_entity_poly.pdbx_seq_one_letter_code
_entity_poly.pdbx_strand_id
1 'polypeptide(L)' 'MATGKTIRSTVLLPEPVHRQVQAVAAANDVSSAWVIRQAVLHYLSTRTGQVELPLGKEQS' A
#
# COMPACT_ATOMS: atom_id res chain seq x y z
N MET A 1 -21.71 13.89 2.43
CA MET A 1 -20.72 12.79 2.24
C MET A 1 -19.72 12.89 3.38
N ALA A 2 -19.56 11.86 4.20
CA ALA A 2 -18.61 11.93 5.32
C ALA A 2 -17.20 12.09 4.76
N THR A 3 -16.65 13.30 4.87
CA THR A 3 -15.24 13.58 4.60
C THR A 3 -14.43 12.86 5.66
N GLY A 4 -14.13 11.58 5.42
CA GLY A 4 -13.31 10.77 6.29
C GLY A 4 -11.96 11.45 6.49
N LYS A 5 -11.54 11.60 7.75
CA LYS A 5 -10.23 12.17 8.08
C LYS A 5 -9.14 11.29 7.47
N THR A 6 -8.21 11.88 6.74
CA THR A 6 -7.01 11.19 6.26
C THR A 6 -5.95 11.15 7.36
N ILE A 7 -5.45 9.97 7.69
CA ILE A 7 -4.38 9.78 8.69
C ILE A 7 -3.07 9.56 7.93
N ARG A 8 -2.00 10.22 8.39
CA ARG A 8 -0.65 9.96 7.87
C ARG A 8 -0.15 8.61 8.42
N SER A 9 0.21 7.72 7.52
CA SER A 9 0.83 6.43 7.83
C SER A 9 2.23 6.39 7.24
N THR A 10 3.19 5.88 8.01
CA THR A 10 4.56 5.63 7.55
C THR A 10 4.74 4.13 7.36
N VAL A 11 5.35 3.74 6.24
CA VAL A 11 5.67 2.34 5.94
C VAL A 11 7.15 2.22 5.58
N LEU A 12 7.76 1.12 6.00
CA LEU A 12 9.11 0.75 5.60
C LEU A 12 9.01 -0.30 4.48
N LEU A 13 9.74 -0.07 3.39
CA LEU A 13 9.81 -0.99 2.26
C LEU A 13 11.28 -1.34 2.02
N PRO A 14 11.59 -2.57 1.58
CA PRO A 14 12.91 -2.88 1.05
C PRO A 14 13.28 -1.90 -0.06
N GLU A 15 14.53 -1.47 -0.09
CA GLU A 15 15.04 -0.54 -1.10
C GLU A 15 14.64 -0.90 -2.56
N PRO A 16 14.79 -2.15 -3.03
CA PRO A 16 14.39 -2.48 -4.41
C PRO A 16 12.89 -2.27 -4.66
N VAL A 17 12.04 -2.56 -3.66
CA VAL A 17 10.59 -2.33 -3.75
C VAL A 17 10.28 -0.83 -3.77
N HIS A 18 10.96 -0.04 -2.93
CA HIS A 18 10.82 1.41 -2.95
C HIS A 18 11.16 2.00 -4.33
N ARG A 19 12.27 1.55 -4.95
CA ARG A 19 12.66 1.99 -6.29
C ARG A 19 11.62 1.62 -7.36
N GLN A 20 11.04 0.43 -7.28
CA GLN A 20 9.97 0.01 -8.19
C GLN A 20 8.73 0.89 -8.04
N VAL A 21 8.30 1.17 -6.81
CA VAL A 21 7.17 2.09 -6.55
C VAL A 21 7.46 3.48 -7.10
N GLN A 22 8.68 3.99 -6.89
CA GLN A 22 9.09 5.29 -7.41
C GLN A 22 9.05 5.34 -8.94
N ALA A 23 9.50 4.28 -9.62
CA ALA A 23 9.45 4.21 -11.08
C ALA A 23 8.01 4.22 -11.62
N VAL A 24 7.12 3.46 -11.00
CA VAL A 24 5.68 3.47 -11.36
C VAL A 24 5.07 4.84 -11.12
N ALA A 25 5.40 5.47 -9.99
CA ALA A 25 4.91 6.80 -9.64
C ALA A 25 5.35 7.85 -10.67
N ALA A 26 6.63 7.85 -11.04
CA ALA A 26 7.19 8.74 -12.05
C ALA A 26 6.58 8.54 -13.44
N ALA A 27 6.36 7.28 -13.85
CA ALA A 27 5.75 6.96 -15.15
C ALA A 27 4.28 7.41 -15.28
N ASN A 28 3.58 7.64 -14.16
CA ASN A 28 2.17 8.00 -14.13
C ASN A 28 1.90 9.42 -13.58
N ASP A 29 2.95 10.22 -13.36
CA ASP A 29 2.87 11.58 -12.77
C ASP A 29 2.09 11.62 -11.43
N VAL A 30 2.38 10.65 -10.56
CA VAL A 30 1.80 10.57 -9.20
C VAL A 30 2.90 10.43 -8.15
N SER A 31 2.54 10.57 -6.87
CA SER A 31 3.48 10.33 -5.78
C SER A 31 3.57 8.85 -5.41
N SER A 32 4.72 8.41 -4.87
CA SER A 32 4.86 7.06 -4.30
C SER A 32 3.81 6.76 -3.22
N ALA A 33 3.44 7.77 -2.42
CA ALA A 33 2.38 7.66 -1.41
C ALA A 33 1.01 7.38 -2.04
N TRP A 34 0.72 7.92 -3.22
CA TRP A 34 -0.51 7.61 -3.96
C TRP A 34 -0.52 6.16 -4.42
N VAL A 35 0.59 5.66 -4.97
CA VAL A 35 0.71 4.26 -5.42
C VAL A 35 0.49 3.31 -4.24
N ILE A 36 1.16 3.56 -3.11
CA ILE A 36 1.00 2.77 -1.88
C ILE A 36 -0.45 2.81 -1.39
N ARG A 37 -1.08 3.99 -1.38
CA ARG A 37 -2.50 4.14 -1.00
C ARG A 37 -3.40 3.30 -1.89
N GLN A 38 -3.25 3.34 -3.21
CA GLN A 38 -4.08 2.55 -4.13
C GLN A 38 -3.86 1.05 -3.95
N ALA A 39 -2.61 0.62 -3.77
CA ALA A 39 -2.29 -0.78 -3.52
C ALA A 39 -2.96 -1.29 -2.23
N VAL A 40 -2.90 -0.51 -1.14
CA VAL A 40 -3.56 -0.85 0.14
C VAL A 40 -5.08 -0.90 -0.02
N LEU A 41 -5.69 0.10 -0.68
CA LEU A 41 -7.14 0.13 -0.89
C LEU A 41 -7.60 -1.07 -1.74
N HIS A 42 -6.87 -1.39 -2.81
CA HIS A 42 -7.15 -2.55 -3.67
C HIS A 42 -6.99 -3.87 -2.91
N TYR A 43 -5.93 -4.01 -2.13
CA TYR A 43 -5.71 -5.19 -1.29
C TYR A 43 -6.87 -5.41 -0.31
N LEU A 44 -7.37 -4.35 0.33
CA LEU A 44 -8.46 -4.45 1.28
C LEU A 44 -9.81 -4.71 0.60
N SER A 45 -10.08 -4.07 -0.55
CA SER A 45 -11.35 -4.29 -1.28
C SER A 45 -11.47 -5.71 -1.81
N THR A 46 -10.36 -6.32 -2.24
CA THR A 46 -10.33 -7.70 -2.74
C THR A 46 -10.45 -8.75 -1.62
N ARG A 47 -10.31 -8.35 -0.36
CA ARG A 47 -10.32 -9.25 0.82
C ARG A 47 -11.40 -8.93 1.83
N THR A 48 -12.42 -8.19 1.41
CA THR A 48 -13.54 -7.81 2.26
C THR A 48 -14.13 -9.05 2.95
N GLY A 49 -13.95 -9.17 4.28
CA GLY A 49 -14.40 -10.31 5.09
C GLY A 49 -13.32 -11.31 5.53
N GLN A 50 -12.10 -11.23 5.01
CA GLN A 50 -10.96 -12.03 5.47
C GLN A 50 -10.14 -11.23 6.49
N VAL A 51 -10.25 -11.62 7.77
CA VAL A 51 -9.55 -10.96 8.89
C VAL A 51 -8.11 -11.49 9.05
N GLU A 52 -7.83 -12.66 8.51
CA GLU A 52 -6.49 -13.25 8.58
C GLU A 52 -5.58 -12.64 7.52
N LEU A 53 -4.45 -12.09 7.97
CA LEU A 53 -3.34 -11.76 7.09
C LEU A 53 -2.80 -13.08 6.51
N PRO A 54 -2.51 -13.18 5.20
CA PRO A 54 -1.78 -14.33 4.66
C PRO A 54 -0.30 -14.16 5.03
N LEU A 55 -0.01 -14.19 6.32
CA LEU A 55 1.31 -14.43 6.83
C LEU A 55 1.46 -15.95 6.79
N GLY A 56 1.89 -16.47 5.64
CA GLY A 56 2.66 -17.70 5.67
C GLY A 56 3.80 -17.46 6.65
N LYS A 57 3.92 -18.34 7.64
CA LYS A 57 4.94 -18.31 8.70
C LYS A 57 6.33 -17.94 8.15
N GLU A 58 6.73 -16.69 8.26
CA GLU A 58 8.15 -16.30 8.31
C GLU A 58 8.35 -15.54 9.62
N GLN A 59 8.28 -16.30 10.71
CA GLN A 59 9.06 -16.04 11.90
C GLN A 59 10.13 -17.11 11.94
N SER A 60 11.37 -16.75 11.62
CA SER A 60 12.59 -17.44 12.05
C SER A 60 13.72 -16.43 12.07
#